data_AF-A0A350LX01-F1
#
_entry.id   AF-A0A350LX01-F1
#
_cell.length_a   1.000
_cell.length_b   1.000
_cell.length_c   1.000
_cell.angle_alpha   90.00
_cell.angle_beta   90.00
_cell.angle_gamma   90.00
#
_symmetry.space_group_name_H-M   'P 1'
#
loop_
_entity.id
_entity.type
_entity.pdbx_description
1 polymer ?
#
loop_
_entity_poly.entity_id
_entity_poly.type
_entity_poly.pdbx_seq_one_letter_code
_entity_poly.pdbx_strand_id
1 'polypeptide(L)' 'MDEGLRFEHLAISLGPERLIALDCTVGPGEVLTVMGPSGSGKSTL' A
#
# COMPACT_ATOMS: atom_id res chain seq x y z
N MET A 1 -15.21 -18.22 3.73
CA MET A 1 -14.42 -17.81 2.55
C MET A 1 -13.57 -16.67 3.07
N ASP A 2 -12.25 -16.88 3.20
CA ASP A 2 -11.39 -15.80 3.68
C ASP A 2 -11.29 -14.75 2.57
N GLU A 3 -11.76 -13.54 2.84
CA GLU A 3 -11.52 -12.40 1.97
C GLU A 3 -10.09 -11.91 2.19
N GLY A 4 -9.37 -11.70 1.10
CA GLY A 4 -8.02 -11.13 1.12
C GLY A 4 -8.01 -9.67 1.57
N LEU A 5 -6.81 -9.10 1.73
CA LEU A 5 -6.65 -7.67 2.00
C LEU A 5 -6.82 -6.87 0.72
N ARG A 6 -7.77 -5.94 0.69
CA ARG A 6 -8.05 -5.11 -0.48
C ARG A 6 -7.80 -3.63 -0.17
N PHE A 7 -7.02 -2.99 -1.03
CA PHE A 7 -6.82 -1.55 -1.05
C PHE A 7 -7.52 -0.96 -2.26
N GLU A 8 -8.41 0.01 -2.03
CA GLU A 8 -9.15 0.73 -3.07
C GLU A 8 -8.90 2.21 -2.93
N HIS A 9 -8.37 2.82 -3.98
CA HIS A 9 -8.03 4.23 -4.07
C HIS A 9 -7.20 4.71 -2.88
N LEU A 10 -6.30 3.87 -2.34
CA LEU A 10 -5.46 4.25 -1.21
C LEU A 10 -4.49 5.34 -1.67
N ALA A 11 -4.48 6.46 -0.94
CA ALA A 11 -3.49 7.51 -1.13
C ALA A 11 -2.98 8.01 0.22
N ILE A 12 -1.67 8.18 0.34
CA ILE A 12 -1.03 8.75 1.53
C ILE A 12 -0.15 9.92 1.07
N SER A 13 -0.31 11.06 1.72
CA SER A 13 0.42 12.29 1.43
C SER A 13 1.06 12.86 2.69
N LEU A 14 2.23 13.49 2.54
CA LEU A 14 2.88 14.29 3.56
C LEU A 14 2.90 15.75 3.09
N GLY A 15 1.98 16.55 3.62
CA GLY A 15 1.74 17.89 3.10
C GLY A 15 1.25 17.83 1.63
N PRO A 16 1.83 18.62 0.70
CA PRO A 16 1.44 18.60 -0.71
C PRO A 16 2.00 17.40 -1.48
N GLU A 17 2.98 16.68 -0.93
CA GLU A 17 3.63 15.58 -1.60
C GLU A 17 2.87 14.27 -1.40
N ARG A 18 2.55 13.59 -2.51
CA ARG A 18 1.95 12.25 -2.48
C ARG A 18 3.06 11.21 -2.34
N LEU A 19 3.03 10.45 -1.26
CA LEU A 19 4.03 9.42 -0.97
C LEU A 19 3.62 8.05 -1.55
N ILE A 20 2.34 7.70 -1.45
CA ILE A 20 1.80 6.40 -1.90
C ILE A 20 0.48 6.63 -2.64
N ALA A 21 0.29 5.88 -3.73
CA ALA A 21 -1.01 5.61 -4.31
C ALA A 21 -1.08 4.12 -4.69
N LEU A 22 -2.15 3.44 -4.29
CA LEU A 22 -2.24 1.98 -4.37
C LEU A 22 -3.68 1.53 -4.58
N ASP A 23 -3.85 0.69 -5.60
CA ASP A 23 -5.01 -0.18 -5.81
C ASP A 23 -4.51 -1.61 -5.97
N CYS A 24 -4.75 -2.47 -4.97
CA CYS A 24 -4.38 -3.87 -5.07
C CYS A 24 -5.25 -4.78 -4.20
N THR A 25 -5.11 -6.08 -4.43
CA THR A 25 -5.69 -7.12 -3.59
C THR A 25 -4.60 -8.14 -3.28
N VAL A 26 -4.51 -8.53 -2.02
CA VAL A 26 -3.63 -9.59 -1.53
C VAL A 26 -4.53 -10.73 -1.08
N GLY A 27 -4.52 -11.83 -1.82
CA GLY A 27 -5.35 -12.99 -1.54
C GLY A 27 -4.94 -13.72 -0.24
N PRO A 28 -5.81 -14.60 0.28
CA PRO A 28 -5.47 -15.43 1.44
C PRO A 28 -4.21 -16.27 1.16
N GLY A 29 -3.21 -16.17 2.04
CA GLY A 29 -1.92 -16.86 1.89
C GLY A 29 -0.93 -16.21 0.92
N GLU A 30 -1.31 -15.11 0.25
CA GLU A 30 -0.37 -14.34 -0.56
C GLU A 30 0.47 -13.39 0.28
N VAL A 31 1.70 -13.14 -0.19
CA VAL A 31 2.63 -12.20 0.43
C VAL A 31 2.95 -11.10 -0.56
N LEU A 32 2.55 -9.87 -0.24
CA LEU A 32 2.92 -8.67 -0.98
C LEU A 32 4.07 -7.95 -0.26
N THR A 33 5.12 -7.59 -0.98
CA THR A 33 6.24 -6.79 -0.45
C THR A 33 6.26 -5.40 -1.07
N VAL A 34 6.38 -4.37 -0.22
CA VAL A 34 6.53 -2.97 -0.66
C VAL A 34 8.01 -2.57 -0.54
N MET A 35 8.64 -2.23 -1.67
CA MET A 35 10.05 -1.81 -1.74
C MET A 35 10.19 -0.39 -2.30
N GLY A 36 11.26 0.30 -1.93
CA GLY A 36 11.55 1.67 -2.37
C GLY A 36 12.51 2.43 -1.44
N PRO A 37 13.03 3.59 -1.88
CA PRO A 37 14.03 4.38 -1.13
C PRO A 37 13.55 4.81 0.27
N SER A 38 14.48 5.17 1.17
CA SER A 38 14.09 5.74 2.47
C SER A 38 13.23 7.00 2.29
N GLY A 39 12.20 7.16 3.13
CA GLY A 39 11.26 8.29 3.03
C GLY A 39 10.12 8.13 2.02
N SER A 40 10.09 7.08 1.19
CA SER A 40 9.05 6.88 0.16
C SER A 40 7.67 6.45 0.68
N GLY A 41 7.38 6.62 1.97
CA GLY A 41 6.07 6.30 2.59
C GLY A 41 5.81 4.82 2.93
N LYS A 42 6.67 3.86 2.58
CA LYS A 42 6.43 2.40 2.75
C LYS A 42 5.96 1.96 4.13
N SER A 43 6.48 2.56 5.20
CA SER A 43 6.10 2.23 6.59
C SER A 43 4.81 2.92 7.05
N THR A 44 4.28 3.82 6.23
CA THR A 44 3.02 4.53 6.43
C THR A 44 1.86 3.83 5.73
N LEU A 45 2.14 3.09 4.65
CA LEU A 45 1.22 2.10 4.06
C LEU A 45 0.83 1.06 5.11
#